data_AF-G5AWS1-F1
#
_entry.id   AF-G5AWS1-F1
#
_cell.length_a   1.000
_cell.length_b   1.000
_cell.length_c   1.000
_cell.angle_alpha   90.00
_cell.angle_beta   90.00
_cell.angle_gamma   90.00
#
_symmetry.space_group_name_H-M   'P 1'
#
loop_
_entity.id
_entity.type
_entity.pdbx_description
1 polymer ?
#
loop_
_entity_poly.entity_id
_entity_poly.type
_entity_poly.pdbx_seq_one_letter_code
_entity_poly.pdbx_strand_id
1 'polypeptide(L)'
;MEVQQAEALPGPSLDQWHRSAGEEDSGPVLTDEQKSRIQAMKPMTKEEWDARQSVIRRVVDPETGRTRLIKGDGEVLEEIVTKERHREINKQATRGDGLAFQMRAGLLP
;
A
#
# COMPACT_ATOMS: atom_id res chain seq x y z
N MET A 1 -37.26 -0.14 54.20
CA MET A 1 -37.82 0.14 52.88
C MET A 1 -36.86 -0.48 51.89
N GLU A 2 -37.13 -1.72 51.47
CA GLU A 2 -36.27 -2.44 50.52
C GLU A 2 -36.34 -1.78 49.16
N VAL A 3 -35.18 -1.44 48.60
CA VAL A 3 -35.05 -0.89 47.26
C VAL A 3 -35.01 -2.09 46.30
N GLN A 4 -36.12 -2.32 45.59
CA GLN A 4 -36.17 -3.31 44.53
C GLN A 4 -35.24 -2.88 43.39
N GLN A 5 -34.14 -3.61 43.19
CA GLN A 5 -33.29 -3.46 42.02
C GLN A 5 -34.08 -3.95 40.80
N ALA A 6 -34.36 -3.03 39.87
CA ALA A 6 -34.89 -3.38 38.57
C ALA A 6 -33.80 -4.15 37.80
N GLU A 7 -33.98 -5.46 37.61
CA GLU A 7 -33.14 -6.26 36.72
C GLU A 7 -33.19 -5.65 35.31
N ALA A 8 -32.03 -5.24 34.81
CA ALA A 8 -31.89 -4.77 33.44
C ALA A 8 -32.17 -5.94 32.49
N LEU A 9 -33.17 -5.78 31.61
CA LEU A 9 -33.51 -6.77 30.59
C LEU A 9 -32.26 -7.10 29.75
N PRO A 10 -32.01 -8.38 29.43
CA PRO A 10 -30.88 -8.77 28.61
C PRO A 10 -30.98 -8.10 27.23
N GLY A 11 -29.88 -7.49 26.80
CA GLY A 11 -29.79 -6.82 25.50
C GLY A 11 -30.10 -7.77 24.34
N PRO A 12 -30.45 -7.22 23.17
CA PRO A 12 -30.82 -8.01 22.00
C PRO A 12 -29.74 -9.02 21.62
N SER A 13 -30.15 -10.24 21.26
CA SER A 13 -29.24 -11.35 20.97
C SER A 13 -28.56 -11.18 19.59
N LEU A 14 -27.40 -11.83 19.40
CA LEU A 14 -26.67 -11.81 18.12
C LEU A 14 -27.56 -12.22 16.94
N ASP A 15 -28.42 -13.23 17.13
CA ASP A 15 -29.38 -13.70 16.12
C ASP A 15 -30.45 -12.65 15.76
N GLN A 16 -30.76 -11.74 16.69
CA GLN A 16 -31.70 -10.64 16.46
C GLN A 16 -31.07 -9.54 15.59
N TRP A 17 -29.75 -9.32 15.73
CA TRP A 17 -28.98 -8.44 14.85
C TRP A 17 -28.86 -9.02 13.43
N HIS A 18 -28.66 -10.33 13.31
CA HIS A 18 -28.63 -10.99 12.00
C HIS A 18 -30.00 -10.99 11.31
N ARG A 19 -31.10 -11.13 12.05
CA ARG A 19 -32.47 -11.04 11.49
C ARG A 19 -32.84 -9.63 11.03
N SER A 20 -32.49 -8.61 11.80
CA SER A 20 -32.73 -7.20 11.42
C SER A 20 -31.91 -6.75 10.20
N ALA A 21 -30.76 -7.37 9.94
CA ALA A 21 -30.00 -7.15 8.71
C ALA A 21 -30.61 -7.84 7.46
N GLY A 22 -31.55 -8.79 7.65
CA GLY A 22 -32.21 -9.55 6.58
C GLY A 22 -33.66 -9.12 6.29
N GLU A 23 -34.23 -8.20 7.08
CA GLU A 23 -35.48 -7.53 6.73
C GLU A 23 -35.20 -6.51 5.63
N GLU A 24 -35.77 -6.78 4.45
CA GLU A 24 -35.64 -5.97 3.25
C GLU A 24 -35.96 -4.49 3.52
N ASP A 25 -34.90 -3.67 3.43
CA ASP A 25 -34.86 -2.27 3.00
C ASP A 25 -36.23 -1.57 2.86
N SER A 26 -36.86 -1.25 4.00
CA SER A 26 -37.92 -0.22 4.07
C SER A 26 -37.30 1.18 4.22
N GLY A 27 -36.13 1.40 3.61
CA GLY A 27 -35.54 2.72 3.43
C GLY A 27 -36.16 3.45 2.22
N PRO A 28 -36.01 4.78 2.12
CA PRO A 28 -36.43 5.48 0.92
C PRO A 28 -35.67 4.93 -0.29
N VAL A 29 -36.41 4.56 -1.35
CA VAL A 29 -35.82 4.06 -2.60
C VAL A 29 -34.83 5.08 -3.14
N LEU A 30 -33.54 4.78 -3.04
CA LEU A 30 -32.47 5.64 -3.53
C LEU A 30 -32.49 5.63 -5.07
N THR A 31 -32.41 6.81 -5.67
CA THR A 31 -32.21 6.96 -7.12
C THR A 31 -30.87 6.35 -7.53
N ASP A 32 -30.73 5.98 -8.80
CA ASP A 32 -29.47 5.40 -9.32
C ASP A 32 -28.29 6.36 -9.15
N GLU A 33 -28.53 7.68 -9.24
CA GLU A 33 -27.52 8.71 -8.95
C GLU A 33 -27.10 8.72 -7.48
N GLN A 34 -28.05 8.57 -6.54
CA GLN A 34 -27.74 8.49 -5.12
C GLN A 34 -26.96 7.22 -4.79
N LYS A 35 -27.34 6.08 -5.38
CA LYS A 35 -26.61 4.80 -5.24
C LYS A 35 -25.18 4.92 -5.78
N SER A 36 -24.99 5.53 -6.95
CA SER A 36 -23.68 5.77 -7.53
C SER A 36 -22.80 6.66 -6.65
N ARG A 37 -23.36 7.75 -6.09
CA ARG A 37 -22.63 8.65 -5.19
C ARG A 37 -22.17 7.95 -3.91
N ILE A 38 -23.05 7.17 -3.29
CA ILE A 38 -22.71 6.41 -2.08
C ILE A 38 -21.61 5.39 -2.37
N GLN A 39 -21.67 4.72 -3.52
CA GLN A 39 -20.62 3.80 -3.96
C GLN A 39 -19.30 4.51 -4.22
N ALA A 40 -19.31 5.68 -4.87
CA ALA A 40 -18.10 6.45 -5.18
C ALA A 40 -17.41 7.03 -3.93
N MET A 41 -18.17 7.33 -2.87
CA MET A 41 -17.64 7.82 -1.60
C MET A 41 -17.23 6.70 -0.65
N LYS A 42 -17.55 5.43 -0.97
CA LYS A 42 -17.18 4.29 -0.15
C LYS A 42 -15.65 4.20 -0.09
N PRO A 43 -15.04 4.17 1.11
CA PRO A 43 -13.61 3.87 1.23
C PRO A 43 -13.32 2.53 0.55
N MET A 44 -12.17 2.42 -0.11
CA MET A 44 -11.83 1.17 -0.78
C MET A 44 -11.71 0.02 0.21
N THR A 45 -12.01 -1.19 -0.25
CA THR A 45 -11.88 -2.39 0.59
C THR A 45 -10.43 -2.71 0.87
N LYS A 46 -10.18 -3.58 1.85
CA LYS A 46 -8.82 -4.05 2.15
C LYS A 46 -8.21 -4.75 0.93
N GLU A 47 -9.01 -5.55 0.23
CA GLU A 47 -8.60 -6.29 -0.95
C GLU A 47 -8.21 -5.34 -2.10
N GLU A 48 -8.98 -4.28 -2.31
CA GLU A 48 -8.65 -3.22 -3.27
C GLU A 48 -7.38 -2.46 -2.87
N TRP A 49 -7.20 -2.22 -1.57
CA TRP A 49 -5.98 -1.61 -1.03
C TRP A 49 -4.76 -2.49 -1.29
N ASP A 50 -4.83 -3.76 -0.93
CA ASP A 50 -3.75 -4.73 -1.12
C ASP A 50 -3.44 -4.88 -2.62
N ALA A 51 -4.47 -4.97 -3.47
CA ALA A 51 -4.30 -5.04 -4.92
C ALA A 51 -3.56 -3.81 -5.44
N ARG A 52 -3.96 -2.60 -5.04
CA ARG A 52 -3.29 -1.35 -5.38
C ARG A 52 -1.84 -1.32 -4.89
N GLN A 53 -1.58 -1.75 -3.66
CA GLN A 53 -0.24 -1.74 -3.08
C GLN A 53 0.68 -2.85 -3.60
N SER A 54 0.12 -3.93 -4.17
CA SER A 54 0.90 -5.06 -4.69
C SER A 54 1.61 -4.78 -6.01
N VAL A 55 1.23 -3.70 -6.72
CA VAL A 55 1.79 -3.37 -8.03
C VAL A 55 3.23 -2.88 -7.90
N ILE A 56 4.15 -3.49 -8.65
CA ILE A 56 5.56 -3.11 -8.73
C ILE A 56 5.89 -2.66 -10.16
N ARG A 57 6.54 -1.50 -10.29
CA ARG A 57 6.93 -0.91 -11.59
C ARG A 57 8.40 -0.49 -11.60
N ARG A 58 9.06 -0.62 -12.75
CA ARG A 58 10.40 -0.08 -13.00
C ARG A 58 10.27 1.35 -13.52
N VAL A 59 10.96 2.29 -12.89
CA VAL A 59 10.90 3.72 -13.21
C VAL A 59 12.31 4.24 -13.36
N VAL A 60 12.58 4.93 -14.47
CA VAL A 60 13.86 5.61 -14.67
C VAL A 60 13.77 7.00 -14.06
N ASP A 61 14.72 7.32 -13.18
CA ASP A 61 14.90 8.67 -12.64
C ASP A 61 15.45 9.60 -13.75
N PRO A 62 14.74 10.68 -14.12
CA PRO A 62 15.20 11.59 -15.17
C PRO A 62 16.48 12.36 -14.81
N GLU A 63 16.77 12.58 -13.52
CA GLU A 63 17.94 13.35 -13.10
C GLU A 63 19.21 12.49 -13.07
N THR A 64 19.09 11.26 -12.58
CA THR A 64 20.25 10.37 -12.36
C THR A 64 20.37 9.26 -13.39
N GLY A 65 19.35 9.04 -14.22
CA GLY A 65 19.27 7.93 -15.18
C GLY A 65 19.14 6.54 -14.53
N ARG A 66 19.00 6.45 -13.21
CA ARG A 66 18.92 5.18 -12.49
C ARG A 66 17.52 4.59 -12.57
N THR A 67 17.43 3.29 -12.84
CA THR A 67 16.16 2.54 -12.74
C THR A 67 15.90 2.16 -11.28
N ARG A 68 14.72 2.51 -10.76
CA ARG A 68 14.22 2.16 -9.43
C ARG A 68 13.00 1.24 -9.57
N LEU A 69 12.85 0.29 -8.66
CA LEU A 69 11.60 -0.44 -8.48
C LEU A 69 10.72 0.36 -7.52
N ILE A 70 9.49 0.66 -7.93
CA ILE A 70 8.51 1.38 -7.11
C ILE A 70 7.32 0.48 -6.86
N LYS A 71 6.90 0.36 -5.61
CA LYS A 71 5.72 -0.40 -5.18
C LYS A 71 4.60 0.53 -4.72
N GLY A 72 3.38 0.17 -5.10
CA GLY A 72 2.17 0.90 -4.72
C GLY A 72 2.29 2.40 -4.99
N ASP A 73 2.04 3.19 -3.96
CA ASP A 73 1.98 4.66 -4.04
C ASP A 73 3.37 5.35 -4.02
N GLY A 74 4.48 4.62 -3.85
CA GLY A 74 5.81 5.26 -3.90
C GLY A 74 6.94 4.58 -3.13
N GLU A 75 6.72 3.41 -2.53
CA GLU A 75 7.79 2.69 -1.82
C GLU A 75 8.89 2.31 -2.81
N VAL A 76 10.14 2.71 -2.52
CA VAL A 76 11.31 2.36 -3.34
C VAL A 76 11.83 1.00 -2.89
N LEU A 77 11.93 0.06 -3.83
CA LEU A 77 12.43 -1.29 -3.59
C LEU A 77 13.83 -1.49 -4.17
N GLU A 78 14.59 -2.35 -3.52
CA GLU A 78 15.85 -2.88 -4.03
C GLU A 78 15.61 -4.20 -4.78
N GLU A 79 16.36 -4.39 -5.87
CA GLU A 79 16.35 -5.64 -6.62
C GLU A 79 17.50 -6.53 -6.17
N ILE A 80 17.19 -7.75 -5.73
CA ILE A 80 18.22 -8.79 -5.58
C ILE A 80 18.65 -9.20 -6.99
N VAL A 81 19.92 -8.97 -7.30
CA VAL A 81 20.51 -9.30 -8.60
C VAL A 81 21.44 -10.50 -8.49
N THR A 82 21.78 -11.08 -9.65
CA THR A 82 22.82 -12.12 -9.70
C THR A 82 24.18 -11.58 -9.27
N LYS A 83 25.07 -12.48 -8.85
CA LYS A 83 26.42 -12.11 -8.42
C LYS A 83 27.20 -11.39 -9.53
N GLU A 84 27.03 -11.82 -10.78
CA GLU A 84 27.65 -11.25 -11.96
C GLU A 84 27.17 -9.82 -12.20
N ARG A 85 25.84 -9.60 -12.11
CA ARG A 85 25.26 -8.27 -12.26
C ARG A 85 25.66 -7.34 -11.13
N HIS A 86 25.70 -7.83 -9.88
CA HIS A 86 26.19 -7.06 -8.74
C HIS A 86 27.63 -6.59 -8.95
N ARG A 87 28.52 -7.46 -9.45
CA ARG A 87 29.91 -7.11 -9.78
C ARG A 87 29.98 -6.03 -10.85
N GLU A 88 29.16 -6.11 -11.89
CA GLU A 88 29.10 -5.12 -12.96
C GLU A 88 28.66 -3.74 -12.44
N ILE A 89 27.60 -3.71 -11.62
CA ILE A 89 27.10 -2.48 -10.98
C ILE A 89 28.20 -1.84 -10.12
N ASN A 90 28.88 -2.63 -9.28
CA ASN A 90 29.97 -2.12 -8.45
C ASN A 90 31.14 -1.58 -9.28
N LYS A 91 31.50 -2.25 -10.37
CA LYS A 91 32.55 -1.78 -11.28
C LYS A 91 32.19 -0.45 -11.93
N GLN A 92 30.94 -0.25 -12.33
CA GLN A 92 30.47 1.01 -12.90
C GLN A 92 30.42 2.12 -11.84
N ALA A 93 29.89 1.83 -10.65
CA ALA A 93 29.74 2.78 -9.55
C ALA A 93 31.09 3.32 -9.05
N THR A 94 32.13 2.48 -9.02
CA THR A 94 33.47 2.83 -8.51
C THR A 94 34.45 3.25 -9.60
N ARG A 95 34.00 3.39 -10.85
CA ARG A 95 34.88 3.71 -11.99
C ARG A 95 35.62 5.05 -11.80
N GLY A 96 34.97 6.04 -11.19
CA GLY A 96 35.57 7.35 -10.90
C GLY A 96 36.59 7.30 -9.76
N ASP A 97 36.38 6.43 -8.77
CA ASP A 97 37.25 6.31 -7.60
C ASP A 97 38.64 5.81 -7.99
N GLY A 98 38.70 4.84 -8.92
CA GLY A 98 39.97 4.32 -9.44
C GLY A 98 40.82 5.41 -10.10
N LEU A 99 40.20 6.29 -10.89
CA LEU A 99 40.88 7.43 -11.51
C LEU A 99 41.34 8.46 -10.47
N ALA A 100 40.45 8.82 -9.53
CA ALA A 100 40.78 9.76 -8.47
C ALA A 100 41.90 9.25 -7.56
N PHE A 101 41.93 7.96 -7.25
CA PHE A 101 43.02 7.31 -6.54
C PHE A 101 44.32 7.35 -7.34
N GLN A 102 44.30 6.94 -8.61
CA GLN A 102 45.50 6.90 -9.46
C GLN A 102 46.12 8.30 -9.65
N MET A 103 45.31 9.34 -9.83
CA MET A 103 45.78 10.73 -9.90
C MET A 103 46.40 11.18 -8.58
N ARG A 104 45.75 10.92 -7.43
CA ARG A 104 46.29 11.29 -6.11
C ARG A 104 47.54 10.52 -5.73
N ALA A 105 47.64 9.26 -6.15
CA ALA A 105 48.77 8.38 -5.85
C ALA A 105 49.96 8.56 -6.81
N GLY A 106 49.86 9.45 -7.81
CA GLY A 106 50.93 9.67 -8.79
C GLY A 106 51.18 8.47 -9.72
N LEU A 107 50.18 7.61 -9.91
CA LEU A 107 50.25 6.40 -10.74
C LEU A 107 49.82 6.64 -12.20
N LEU A 108 49.34 7.85 -12.50
CA LEU A 108 49.09 8.33 -13.86
C LEU A 108 50.16 9.38 -14.20
N PRO A 109 50.71 9.35 -15.43
CA PRO A 109 51.70 10.34 -15.89
C PRO A 109 51.12 11.76 -15.98
#